data_AF-A0A0S7B6C3-F1
#
_entry.id   AF-A0A0S7B6C3-F1
#
_cell.length_a   1.000
_cell.length_b   1.000
_cell.length_c   1.000
_cell.angle_alpha   90.00
_cell.angle_beta   90.00
_cell.angle_gamma   90.00
#
_symmetry.space_group_name_H-M   'P 1'
#
loop_
_entity.id
_entity.type
_entity.pdbx_description
1 polymer ?
#
loop_
_entity_poly.entity_id
_entity_poly.type
_entity_poly.pdbx_seq_one_letter_code
_entity_poly.pdbx_strand_id
1 'polypeptide(L)'
;MDRKKLHRSFWFSIWPKVILTLLLFVPAVAQRPYDPANTSAVVAAVLSRPLINGLPALLPVAKLALLLAVILPVVSGRFSKRLLMGYYGFFLIPVAIFQNIAVTAEYNLAWLVGNTLLQLVVAAYCLYDFFEHKSEIRSGDFSKGRAWVIPLMLLAFLMPYGVDASGNIQPVFSGAVIWNEAAVTYCMITPVVLGMLLMYSKGVCKPVLSIIAYAGLLFGLLNMMTWFVMQSQNWWMGVLHLPLLILSISGLLTAREKTAPAPALSGSLP
;
A
#
# COMPACT_ATOMS: atom_id res chain seq x y z
N MET A 1 -10.52 -29.29 -22.23
CA MET A 1 -9.69 -28.49 -21.31
C MET A 1 -10.29 -27.09 -21.21
N ASP A 2 -10.85 -26.73 -20.06
CA ASP A 2 -11.77 -25.60 -19.90
C ASP A 2 -11.04 -24.24 -19.84
N ARG A 3 -11.27 -23.35 -20.83
CA ARG A 3 -10.63 -22.02 -20.91
C ARG A 3 -10.87 -21.16 -19.66
N LYS A 4 -11.95 -21.41 -18.90
CA LYS A 4 -12.23 -20.71 -17.64
C LYS A 4 -11.26 -21.09 -16.51
N LYS A 5 -10.70 -22.31 -16.52
CA LYS A 5 -9.66 -22.73 -15.55
C LYS A 5 -8.30 -22.13 -15.86
N LEU A 6 -7.95 -21.98 -17.15
CA LEU A 6 -6.66 -21.44 -17.56
C LEU A 6 -6.55 -19.93 -17.27
N HIS A 7 -7.63 -19.17 -17.51
CA HIS A 7 -7.67 -17.72 -17.22
C HIS A 7 -7.59 -17.43 -15.71
N ARG A 8 -8.13 -18.32 -14.87
CA ARG A 8 -8.01 -18.26 -13.40
C ARG A 8 -6.60 -18.57 -12.90
N SER A 9 -5.80 -19.35 -13.62
CA SER A 9 -4.45 -19.73 -13.20
C SER A 9 -3.41 -18.67 -13.56
N PHE A 10 -3.53 -18.03 -14.73
CA PHE A 10 -2.52 -17.09 -15.23
C PHE A 10 -2.43 -15.79 -14.41
N TRP A 11 -3.57 -15.17 -14.12
CA TRP A 11 -3.66 -13.92 -13.33
C TRP A 11 -3.32 -14.08 -11.86
N PHE A 12 -3.27 -15.33 -11.36
CA PHE A 12 -2.99 -15.70 -9.97
C PHE A 12 -1.68 -16.49 -9.82
N SER A 13 -0.89 -16.54 -10.89
CA SER A 13 0.40 -17.22 -10.99
C SER A 13 1.55 -16.43 -10.36
N ILE A 14 2.76 -16.94 -10.52
CA ILE A 14 4.02 -16.26 -10.22
C ILE A 14 4.26 -15.06 -11.15
N TRP A 15 3.69 -15.07 -12.36
CA TRP A 15 3.92 -14.07 -13.41
C TRP A 15 3.59 -12.62 -13.04
N PRO A 16 2.42 -12.30 -12.45
CA PRO A 16 2.16 -10.94 -11.95
C PRO A 16 3.23 -10.43 -10.98
N LYS A 17 3.76 -11.31 -10.13
CA LYS A 17 4.81 -10.95 -9.16
C LYS A 17 6.12 -10.67 -9.89
N VAL A 18 6.49 -11.51 -10.86
CA VAL A 18 7.64 -11.27 -11.73
C VAL A 18 7.50 -9.93 -12.45
N ILE A 19 6.33 -9.62 -13.01
CA ILE A 19 6.08 -8.33 -13.67
C ILE A 19 6.28 -7.17 -12.68
N LEU A 20 5.71 -7.24 -11.48
CA LEU A 20 5.89 -6.19 -10.46
C LEU A 20 7.37 -6.01 -10.08
N THR A 21 8.13 -7.10 -9.97
CA THR A 21 9.58 -7.03 -9.74
C THR A 21 10.30 -6.37 -10.90
N LEU A 22 9.98 -6.74 -12.14
CA LEU A 22 10.60 -6.13 -13.33
C LEU A 22 10.28 -4.64 -13.43
N LEU A 23 9.05 -4.23 -13.08
CA LEU A 23 8.67 -2.81 -13.04
C LEU A 23 9.51 -2.00 -12.06
N LEU A 24 9.99 -2.61 -10.97
CA LEU A 24 10.86 -1.94 -10.01
C LEU A 24 12.21 -1.51 -10.61
N PHE A 25 12.68 -2.25 -11.62
CA PHE A 25 13.95 -1.98 -12.30
C PHE A 25 13.81 -1.04 -13.51
N VAL A 26 12.60 -0.59 -13.82
CA VAL A 26 12.40 0.44 -14.86
C VAL A 26 13.06 1.74 -14.37
N PRO A 27 14.01 2.30 -15.13
CA PRO A 27 14.78 3.46 -14.68
C PRO A 27 13.89 4.70 -14.51
N ALA A 28 14.35 5.61 -13.65
CA ALA A 28 13.73 6.92 -13.55
C ALA A 28 14.03 7.74 -14.81
N VAL A 29 13.10 8.62 -15.17
CA VAL A 29 13.28 9.57 -16.27
C VAL A 29 13.48 10.94 -15.66
N ALA A 30 14.54 11.63 -16.06
CA ALA A 30 14.83 13.00 -15.63
C ALA A 30 15.12 13.87 -16.85
N GLN A 31 14.76 15.15 -16.76
CA GLN A 31 15.06 16.13 -17.82
C GLN A 31 16.56 16.38 -17.95
N ARG A 32 17.28 16.43 -16.83
CA ARG A 32 18.74 16.48 -16.85
C ARG A 32 19.31 15.06 -16.76
N PRO A 33 20.30 14.73 -17.60
CA PRO A 33 20.94 13.42 -17.56
C PRO A 33 21.64 13.23 -16.21
N TYR A 34 21.63 11.99 -15.74
CA TYR A 34 22.30 11.59 -14.52
C TYR A 34 22.95 10.20 -14.75
N ASP A 35 23.99 9.90 -13.99
CA ASP A 35 24.59 8.57 -14.01
C ASP A 35 23.62 7.55 -13.37
N PRO A 36 23.22 6.46 -14.05
CA PRO A 36 22.38 5.41 -13.47
C PRO A 36 22.87 4.87 -12.12
N ALA A 37 24.18 4.93 -11.81
CA ALA A 37 24.71 4.57 -10.50
C ALA A 37 24.13 5.44 -9.36
N ASN A 38 23.70 6.66 -9.67
CA ASN A 38 23.10 7.63 -8.73
C ASN A 38 21.57 7.56 -8.69
N THR A 39 20.94 6.49 -9.19
CA THR A 39 19.47 6.35 -9.19
C THR A 39 18.86 6.49 -7.79
N SER A 40 19.55 6.02 -6.74
CA SER A 40 19.09 6.18 -5.35
C SER A 40 18.96 7.64 -4.92
N ALA A 41 19.86 8.52 -5.40
CA ALA A 41 19.80 9.96 -5.14
C ALA A 41 18.61 10.61 -5.87
N VAL A 42 18.33 10.21 -7.11
CA VAL A 42 17.15 10.68 -7.86
C VAL A 42 15.86 10.27 -7.15
N VAL A 43 15.77 9.02 -6.68
CA VAL A 43 14.62 8.53 -5.91
C VAL A 43 14.42 9.36 -4.64
N ALA A 44 15.47 9.59 -3.86
CA ALA A 44 15.41 10.43 -2.67
C ALA A 44 14.98 11.88 -2.99
N ALA A 45 15.54 12.48 -4.04
CA ALA A 45 15.20 13.84 -4.46
C ALA A 45 13.71 13.96 -4.83
N VAL A 46 13.19 13.00 -5.61
CA VAL A 46 11.76 12.99 -6.00
C VAL A 46 10.84 12.80 -4.79
N LEU A 47 11.14 11.84 -3.92
CA LEU A 47 10.30 11.54 -2.77
C LEU A 47 10.39 12.59 -1.65
N SER A 48 11.41 13.44 -1.63
CA SER A 48 11.53 14.53 -0.65
C SER A 48 10.55 15.69 -0.89
N ARG A 49 10.18 15.94 -2.15
CA ARG A 49 9.27 17.03 -2.56
C ARG A 49 8.39 16.60 -3.74
N PRO A 50 7.58 15.55 -3.59
CA PRO A 50 6.74 15.06 -4.66
C PRO A 50 5.63 16.06 -4.98
N LEU A 51 5.18 16.09 -6.23
CA LEU A 51 4.11 16.98 -6.69
C LEU A 51 2.81 16.79 -5.89
N ILE A 52 2.56 15.59 -5.35
CA ILE A 52 1.37 15.32 -4.53
C ILE A 52 1.32 16.16 -3.25
N ASN A 53 2.47 16.62 -2.76
CA ASN A 53 2.58 17.50 -1.60
C ASN A 53 2.43 18.98 -1.97
N GLY A 54 2.25 19.31 -3.26
CA GLY A 54 2.11 20.67 -3.76
C GLY A 54 0.85 21.41 -3.29
N LEU A 55 -0.14 20.68 -2.74
CA LEU A 55 -1.37 21.24 -2.18
C LEU A 55 -1.56 20.80 -0.72
N PRO A 56 -0.90 21.46 0.26
CA PRO A 56 -0.96 21.05 1.67
C PRO A 56 -2.37 20.98 2.25
N ALA A 57 -3.31 21.80 1.74
CA ALA A 57 -4.70 21.79 2.17
C ALA A 57 -5.44 20.46 1.86
N LEU A 58 -4.95 19.67 0.91
CA LEU A 58 -5.53 18.36 0.58
C LEU A 58 -5.06 17.24 1.51
N LEU A 59 -3.97 17.43 2.25
CA LEU A 59 -3.41 16.40 3.14
C LEU A 59 -4.38 15.96 4.26
N PRO A 60 -5.02 16.87 5.03
CA PRO A 60 -6.02 16.46 6.02
C PRO A 60 -7.26 15.86 5.36
N VAL A 61 -7.64 16.34 4.17
CA VAL A 61 -8.77 15.78 3.40
C VAL A 61 -8.48 14.33 2.98
N ALA A 62 -7.26 14.05 2.52
CA ALA A 62 -6.82 12.70 2.19
C ALA A 62 -6.84 11.78 3.42
N LYS A 63 -6.39 12.26 4.59
CA LYS A 63 -6.48 11.50 5.84
C LYS A 63 -7.92 11.19 6.22
N LEU A 64 -8.80 12.18 6.14
CA LEU A 64 -10.22 11.98 6.39
C LEU A 64 -10.81 10.96 5.42
N ALA A 65 -10.47 11.04 4.13
CA ALA A 65 -10.92 10.09 3.12
C ALA A 65 -10.44 8.66 3.41
N LEU A 66 -9.17 8.48 3.78
CA LEU A 66 -8.61 7.18 4.19
C LEU A 66 -9.32 6.63 5.44
N LEU A 67 -9.57 7.49 6.43
CA LEU A 67 -10.27 7.11 7.65
C LEU A 67 -11.70 6.66 7.36
N LEU A 68 -12.43 7.41 6.53
CA LEU A 68 -13.77 7.05 6.09
C LEU A 68 -13.78 5.74 5.29
N ALA A 69 -12.78 5.52 4.44
CA ALA A 69 -12.64 4.27 3.67
C ALA A 69 -12.43 3.04 4.58
N VAL A 70 -11.85 3.22 5.76
CA VAL A 70 -11.67 2.16 6.77
C VAL A 70 -12.93 1.97 7.62
N ILE A 71 -13.57 3.05 8.07
CA ILE A 71 -14.70 3.00 9.01
C ILE A 71 -16.00 2.58 8.31
N LEU A 72 -16.33 3.19 7.16
CA LEU A 72 -17.62 2.99 6.48
C LEU A 72 -17.93 1.52 6.17
N PRO A 73 -16.99 0.68 5.68
CA PRO A 73 -17.26 -0.74 5.44
C PRO A 73 -17.64 -1.53 6.69
N VAL A 74 -17.22 -1.07 7.89
CA VAL A 74 -17.47 -1.75 9.16
C VAL A 74 -18.85 -1.39 9.71
N VAL A 75 -19.24 -0.12 9.60
CA VAL A 75 -20.42 0.44 10.28
C VAL A 75 -21.69 0.50 9.43
N SER A 76 -21.58 0.40 8.11
CA SER A 76 -22.72 0.68 7.22
C SER A 76 -23.05 -0.45 6.24
N GLY A 77 -24.10 -0.24 5.43
CA GLY A 77 -24.79 -1.26 4.64
C GLY A 77 -24.02 -1.81 3.42
N ARG A 78 -24.73 -2.51 2.54
CA ARG A 78 -24.17 -3.36 1.47
C ARG A 78 -23.18 -2.66 0.53
N PHE A 79 -23.37 -1.39 0.19
CA PHE A 79 -22.46 -0.65 -0.70
C PHE A 79 -21.11 -0.37 -0.04
N SER A 80 -21.13 0.03 1.23
CA SER A 80 -19.93 0.43 1.96
C SER A 80 -18.95 -0.70 2.19
N LYS A 81 -19.44 -1.95 2.21
CA LYS A 81 -18.62 -3.17 2.33
C LYS A 81 -17.58 -3.34 1.20
N ARG A 82 -17.73 -2.61 0.09
CA ARG A 82 -16.88 -2.64 -1.10
C ARG A 82 -16.06 -1.36 -1.27
N LEU A 83 -16.38 -0.32 -0.50
CA LEU A 83 -15.83 1.02 -0.66
C LEU A 83 -14.31 1.05 -0.48
N LEU A 84 -13.74 0.17 0.35
CA LEU A 84 -12.30 0.13 0.57
C LEU A 84 -11.51 -0.15 -0.72
N MET A 85 -11.94 -1.12 -1.54
CA MET A 85 -11.24 -1.46 -2.79
C MET A 85 -11.44 -0.39 -3.86
N GLY A 86 -12.64 0.19 -3.94
CA GLY A 86 -12.90 1.33 -4.83
C GLY A 86 -12.05 2.54 -4.44
N TYR A 87 -12.10 2.94 -3.17
CA TYR A 87 -11.26 4.00 -2.61
C TYR A 87 -9.79 3.74 -2.94
N TYR A 88 -9.26 2.58 -2.57
CA TYR A 88 -7.84 2.30 -2.75
C TYR A 88 -7.47 2.28 -4.24
N GLY A 89 -8.26 1.65 -5.11
CA GLY A 89 -8.01 1.61 -6.55
C GLY A 89 -8.03 2.99 -7.21
N PHE A 90 -9.05 3.81 -6.97
CA PHE A 90 -9.15 5.14 -7.58
C PHE A 90 -8.15 6.13 -6.98
N PHE A 91 -8.01 6.13 -5.66
CA PHE A 91 -7.12 7.05 -4.95
C PHE A 91 -5.65 6.75 -5.21
N LEU A 92 -5.31 5.48 -5.49
CA LEU A 92 -3.95 5.11 -5.82
C LEU A 92 -3.49 5.64 -7.19
N ILE A 93 -4.38 5.98 -8.12
CA ILE A 93 -4.00 6.53 -9.44
C ILE A 93 -3.28 7.89 -9.29
N PRO A 94 -3.87 8.93 -8.65
CA PRO A 94 -3.17 10.19 -8.45
C PRO A 94 -1.94 10.02 -7.55
N VAL A 95 -1.98 9.14 -6.54
CA VAL A 95 -0.80 8.82 -5.72
C VAL A 95 0.33 8.25 -6.59
N ALA A 96 0.04 7.26 -7.43
CA ALA A 96 1.02 6.64 -8.31
C ALA A 96 1.69 7.66 -9.24
N ILE A 97 0.94 8.63 -9.76
CA ILE A 97 1.48 9.64 -10.66
C ILE A 97 2.21 10.74 -9.89
N PHE A 98 1.50 11.44 -9.00
CA PHE A 98 2.00 12.67 -8.39
C PHE A 98 2.97 12.44 -7.23
N GLN A 99 2.94 11.29 -6.56
CA GLN A 99 3.95 10.95 -5.54
C GLN A 99 5.31 10.63 -6.19
N ASN A 100 5.31 10.17 -7.44
CA ASN A 100 6.51 9.70 -8.14
C ASN A 100 7.08 10.73 -9.12
N ILE A 101 6.54 11.95 -9.13
CA ILE A 101 7.05 13.06 -9.96
C ILE A 101 7.42 14.22 -9.04
N ALA A 102 8.54 14.87 -9.31
CA ALA A 102 8.95 16.09 -8.63
C ALA A 102 9.72 17.03 -9.58
N VAL A 103 9.69 18.32 -9.25
CA VAL A 103 10.61 19.31 -9.84
C VAL A 103 11.69 19.60 -8.80
N THR A 104 12.93 19.27 -9.14
CA THR A 104 14.10 19.34 -8.26
C THR A 104 15.14 20.29 -8.84
N ALA A 105 15.98 20.88 -7.99
CA ALA A 105 17.05 21.77 -8.45
C ALA A 105 18.13 21.04 -9.27
N GLU A 106 18.40 19.77 -8.93
CA GLU A 106 19.44 18.94 -9.53
C GLU A 106 18.99 18.37 -10.88
N TYR A 107 17.79 17.77 -10.94
CA TYR A 107 17.32 16.99 -12.09
C TYR A 107 16.23 17.67 -12.91
N ASN A 108 15.82 18.89 -12.54
CA ASN A 108 14.58 19.54 -13.00
C ASN A 108 13.39 18.58 -12.78
N LEU A 109 12.55 18.35 -13.80
CA LEU A 109 11.49 17.35 -13.72
C LEU A 109 12.10 15.93 -13.70
N ALA A 110 11.83 15.19 -12.64
CA ALA A 110 12.20 13.79 -12.48
C ALA A 110 10.96 12.93 -12.16
N TRP A 111 10.92 11.73 -12.74
CA TRP A 111 9.80 10.80 -12.67
C TRP A 111 10.29 9.37 -12.40
N LEU A 112 9.83 8.80 -11.28
CA LEU A 112 10.04 7.40 -10.93
C LEU A 112 9.03 6.52 -11.67
N VAL A 113 9.29 6.27 -12.96
CA VAL A 113 8.40 5.54 -13.87
C VAL A 113 8.11 4.13 -13.34
N GLY A 114 9.13 3.40 -12.89
CA GLY A 114 8.95 2.05 -12.34
C GLY A 114 7.98 1.98 -11.17
N ASN A 115 8.16 2.87 -10.18
CA ASN A 115 7.24 2.99 -9.04
C ASN A 115 5.81 3.32 -9.49
N THR A 116 5.68 4.24 -10.44
CA THR A 116 4.39 4.67 -10.98
C THR A 116 3.66 3.49 -11.62
N LEU A 117 4.31 2.77 -12.52
CA LEU A 117 3.74 1.61 -13.20
C LEU A 117 3.36 0.52 -12.21
N LEU A 118 4.23 0.22 -11.24
CA LEU A 118 3.98 -0.78 -10.22
C LEU A 118 2.73 -0.43 -9.40
N GLN A 119 2.61 0.83 -8.94
CA GLN A 119 1.43 1.29 -8.20
C GLN A 119 0.17 1.31 -9.07
N LEU A 120 0.26 1.66 -10.36
CA LEU A 120 -0.87 1.60 -11.29
C LEU A 120 -1.35 0.17 -11.55
N VAL A 121 -0.45 -0.82 -11.59
CA VAL A 121 -0.85 -2.23 -11.66
C VAL A 121 -1.63 -2.64 -10.41
N VAL A 122 -1.16 -2.24 -9.22
CA VAL A 122 -1.90 -2.50 -7.97
C VAL A 122 -3.28 -1.83 -8.02
N ALA A 123 -3.36 -0.59 -8.49
CA ALA A 123 -4.61 0.13 -8.64
C ALA A 123 -5.57 -0.61 -9.59
N ALA A 124 -5.08 -1.09 -10.73
CA ALA A 124 -5.86 -1.86 -11.70
C ALA A 124 -6.43 -3.15 -11.09
N TYR A 125 -5.65 -3.90 -10.29
CA TYR A 125 -6.15 -5.08 -9.59
C TYR A 125 -7.22 -4.74 -8.54
N CYS A 126 -7.10 -3.60 -7.86
CA CYS A 126 -8.09 -3.14 -6.88
C CYS A 126 -9.39 -2.69 -7.55
N LEU A 127 -9.29 -1.97 -8.67
CA LEU A 127 -10.44 -1.58 -9.48
C LEU A 127 -11.13 -2.79 -10.10
N TYR A 128 -10.36 -3.75 -10.60
CA TYR A 128 -10.89 -5.03 -11.06
C TYR A 128 -11.67 -5.72 -9.94
N ASP A 129 -11.10 -5.85 -8.73
CA ASP A 129 -11.79 -6.44 -7.58
C ASP A 129 -13.11 -5.71 -7.25
N PHE A 130 -13.07 -4.37 -7.27
CA PHE A 130 -14.21 -3.52 -7.00
C PHE A 130 -15.37 -3.73 -8.01
N PHE A 131 -15.07 -3.69 -9.32
CA PHE A 131 -16.08 -3.88 -10.37
C PHE A 131 -16.59 -5.32 -10.47
N GLU A 132 -15.71 -6.30 -10.23
CA GLU A 132 -16.03 -7.72 -10.27
C GLU A 132 -16.57 -8.29 -8.96
N HIS A 133 -16.70 -7.43 -7.95
CA HIS A 133 -17.27 -7.74 -6.63
C HIS A 133 -16.58 -8.94 -5.95
N LYS A 134 -15.25 -9.03 -6.08
CA LYS A 134 -14.49 -10.20 -5.60
C LYS A 134 -14.20 -10.14 -4.10
N SER A 135 -14.01 -8.95 -3.53
CA SER A 135 -13.84 -8.75 -2.09
C SER A 135 -15.03 -8.01 -1.46
N GLU A 136 -15.42 -8.44 -0.26
CA GLU A 136 -16.47 -7.80 0.53
C GLU A 136 -16.11 -7.82 2.03
N ILE A 137 -16.10 -6.66 2.66
CA ILE A 137 -15.91 -6.54 4.12
C ILE A 137 -17.26 -6.78 4.79
N ARG A 138 -17.41 -7.91 5.47
CA ARG A 138 -18.62 -8.23 6.23
C ARG A 138 -18.31 -8.18 7.72
N SER A 139 -19.16 -7.55 8.52
CA SER A 139 -18.95 -7.42 9.98
C SER A 139 -18.77 -8.77 10.68
N GLY A 140 -19.43 -9.83 10.19
CA GLY A 140 -19.29 -11.21 10.70
C GLY A 140 -17.98 -11.92 10.32
N ASP A 141 -17.22 -11.39 9.36
CA ASP A 141 -15.95 -11.96 8.90
C ASP A 141 -14.74 -11.42 9.69
N PHE A 142 -14.97 -10.53 10.66
CA PHE A 142 -13.92 -9.95 11.49
C PHE A 142 -13.16 -11.02 12.27
N SER A 143 -11.85 -11.11 12.03
CA SER A 143 -10.95 -12.04 12.71
C SER A 143 -10.33 -11.38 13.94
N LYS A 144 -10.87 -11.69 15.14
CA LYS A 144 -10.34 -11.19 16.42
C LYS A 144 -8.86 -11.50 16.61
N GLY A 145 -8.39 -12.67 16.16
CA GLY A 145 -6.98 -13.06 16.20
C GLY A 145 -6.05 -12.21 15.33
N ARG A 146 -6.59 -11.30 14.52
CA ARG A 146 -5.84 -10.38 13.67
C ARG A 146 -5.96 -8.92 14.13
N ALA A 147 -6.55 -8.66 15.30
CA ALA A 147 -6.65 -7.30 15.86
C ALA A 147 -5.28 -6.65 16.15
N TRP A 148 -4.21 -7.46 16.26
CA TRP A 148 -2.83 -6.99 16.40
C TRP A 148 -2.35 -6.08 15.24
N VAL A 149 -3.04 -6.08 14.09
CA VAL A 149 -2.70 -5.17 12.98
C VAL A 149 -3.11 -3.71 13.25
N ILE A 150 -4.05 -3.47 14.18
CA ILE A 150 -4.60 -2.13 14.43
C ILE A 150 -3.51 -1.14 14.87
N PRO A 151 -2.61 -1.45 15.83
CA PRO A 151 -1.50 -0.57 16.15
C PRO A 151 -0.60 -0.22 14.95
N LEU A 152 -0.36 -1.17 14.05
CA LEU A 152 0.45 -0.94 12.85
C LEU A 152 -0.27 -0.04 11.85
N MET A 153 -1.58 -0.21 11.68
CA MET A 153 -2.42 0.68 10.88
C MET A 153 -2.41 2.10 11.45
N LEU A 154 -2.57 2.24 12.77
CA LEU A 154 -2.56 3.55 13.44
C LEU A 154 -1.20 4.23 13.30
N LEU A 155 -0.09 3.51 13.47
CA LEU A 155 1.25 4.05 13.28
C LEU A 155 1.45 4.59 11.86
N ALA A 156 1.06 3.82 10.84
CA ALA A 156 1.16 4.24 9.45
C ALA A 156 0.22 5.41 9.11
N PHE A 157 -1.01 5.39 9.65
CA PHE A 157 -2.00 6.45 9.43
C PHE A 157 -1.57 7.78 10.06
N LEU A 158 -1.03 7.74 11.28
CA LEU A 158 -0.57 8.92 12.00
C LEU A 158 0.76 9.42 11.46
N MET A 159 1.68 8.52 11.13
CA MET A 159 3.06 8.81 10.70
C MET A 159 3.72 9.90 11.57
N PRO A 160 3.84 9.68 12.89
CA PRO A 160 4.32 10.70 13.81
C PRO A 160 5.81 10.95 13.61
N TYR A 161 6.19 12.09 13.04
CA TYR A 161 7.59 12.47 12.91
C TYR A 161 7.78 13.99 13.01
N GLY A 162 9.01 14.38 13.33
CA GLY A 162 9.52 15.75 13.20
C GLY A 162 10.91 15.73 12.60
N VAL A 163 11.37 16.90 12.17
CA VAL A 163 12.73 17.09 11.64
C VAL A 163 13.49 17.94 12.65
N ASP A 164 14.64 17.45 13.12
CA ASP A 164 15.50 18.17 14.05
C ASP A 164 16.32 19.28 13.35
N ALA A 165 17.07 20.05 14.14
CA ALA A 165 17.91 21.14 13.61
C ALA A 165 19.01 20.65 12.64
N SER A 166 19.38 19.37 12.72
CA SER A 166 20.36 18.72 11.87
C SER A 166 19.73 18.08 10.62
N GLY A 167 18.42 18.20 10.44
CA GLY A 167 17.68 17.63 9.32
C GLY A 167 17.33 16.15 9.48
N ASN A 168 17.55 15.54 10.64
CA ASN A 168 17.24 14.13 10.87
C ASN A 168 15.80 13.95 11.35
N ILE A 169 15.23 12.79 11.02
CA ILE A 169 13.85 12.45 11.33
C ILE A 169 13.76 11.78 12.70
N GLN A 170 12.94 12.37 13.58
CA GLN A 170 12.78 11.95 14.97
C GLN A 170 11.31 11.64 15.32
N PRO A 171 11.05 10.78 16.31
CA PRO A 171 9.70 10.50 16.79
C PRO A 171 9.10 11.74 17.49
N VAL A 172 8.12 12.37 16.85
CA VAL A 172 7.38 13.51 17.43
C VAL A 172 5.88 13.26 17.27
N PHE A 173 5.18 13.20 18.41
CA PHE A 173 3.73 13.12 18.47
C PHE A 173 3.16 14.50 18.76
N SER A 174 2.84 15.24 17.70
CA SER A 174 2.25 16.57 17.78
C SER A 174 1.01 16.67 16.89
N GLY A 175 0.27 17.78 16.95
CA GLY A 175 -0.86 18.04 16.05
C GLY A 175 -0.49 18.01 14.55
N ALA A 176 0.80 18.06 14.21
CA ALA A 176 1.29 17.92 12.84
C ALA A 176 0.92 16.58 12.18
N VAL A 177 0.60 15.55 12.97
CA VAL A 177 0.14 14.25 12.45
C VAL A 177 -1.13 14.34 11.60
N ILE A 178 -1.91 15.41 11.73
CA ILE A 178 -3.11 15.66 10.93
C ILE A 178 -2.76 16.25 9.56
N TRP A 179 -1.61 16.90 9.45
CA TRP A 179 -1.21 17.68 8.27
C TRP A 179 -0.11 17.04 7.46
N ASN A 180 0.46 15.92 7.93
CA ASN A 180 1.50 15.21 7.18
C ASN A 180 0.95 14.39 6.00
N GLU A 181 1.88 13.91 5.19
CA GLU A 181 1.69 13.25 3.91
C GLU A 181 1.31 11.76 3.98
N ALA A 182 1.01 11.24 5.16
CA ALA A 182 0.75 9.81 5.35
C ALA A 182 -0.37 9.28 4.44
N ALA A 183 -1.46 10.03 4.30
CA ALA A 183 -2.60 9.57 3.50
C ALA A 183 -2.46 9.84 1.99
N VAL A 184 -1.33 10.38 1.54
CA VAL A 184 -0.98 10.54 0.12
C VAL A 184 0.29 9.78 -0.25
N THR A 185 0.84 8.99 0.69
CA THR A 185 2.06 8.19 0.50
C THR A 185 1.71 6.72 0.43
N TYR A 186 2.03 6.06 -0.68
CA TYR A 186 1.78 4.63 -0.92
C TYR A 186 2.17 3.75 0.27
N CYS A 187 3.38 3.94 0.80
CA CYS A 187 3.94 3.16 1.89
C CYS A 187 3.14 3.26 3.20
N MET A 188 2.32 4.30 3.35
CA MET A 188 1.54 4.59 4.56
C MET A 188 0.05 4.28 4.36
N ILE A 189 -0.48 4.52 3.15
CA ILE A 189 -1.85 4.11 2.78
C ILE A 189 -1.97 2.59 2.76
N THR A 190 -1.01 1.90 2.12
CA THR A 190 -1.04 0.45 1.91
C THR A 190 -1.14 -0.37 3.20
N PRO A 191 -0.36 -0.13 4.27
CA PRO A 191 -0.52 -0.88 5.53
C PRO A 191 -1.89 -0.66 6.18
N VAL A 192 -2.49 0.53 6.08
CA VAL A 192 -3.86 0.77 6.56
C VAL A 192 -4.86 -0.11 5.80
N VAL A 193 -4.76 -0.15 4.47
CA VAL A 193 -5.62 -0.99 3.62
C VAL A 193 -5.36 -2.48 3.87
N LEU A 194 -4.10 -2.91 3.92
CA LEU A 194 -3.72 -4.30 4.21
C LEU A 194 -4.20 -4.76 5.58
N GLY A 195 -4.14 -3.91 6.60
CA GLY A 195 -4.66 -4.23 7.93
C GLY A 195 -6.15 -4.53 7.89
N MET A 196 -6.94 -3.74 7.16
CA MET A 196 -8.35 -4.04 6.91
C MET A 196 -8.55 -5.36 6.16
N LEU A 197 -7.81 -5.57 5.07
CA LEU A 197 -7.90 -6.81 4.30
C LEU A 197 -7.52 -8.05 5.13
N LEU A 198 -6.58 -7.91 6.05
CA LEU A 198 -6.17 -8.98 6.96
C LEU A 198 -7.26 -9.27 8.00
N MET A 199 -7.82 -8.25 8.66
CA MET A 199 -8.88 -8.41 9.65
C MET A 199 -10.14 -9.06 9.04
N TYR A 200 -10.42 -8.78 7.77
CA TYR A 200 -11.58 -9.34 7.04
C TYR A 200 -11.20 -10.39 5.99
N SER A 201 -10.06 -11.06 6.18
CA SER A 201 -9.44 -11.95 5.17
C SER A 201 -10.29 -13.11 4.65
N LYS A 202 -11.41 -13.45 5.29
CA LYS A 202 -12.37 -14.46 4.80
C LYS A 202 -13.18 -13.96 3.59
N GLY A 203 -13.55 -12.68 3.58
CA GLY A 203 -14.32 -12.04 2.51
C GLY A 203 -13.47 -11.42 1.41
N VAL A 204 -12.13 -11.55 1.48
CA VAL A 204 -11.19 -10.89 0.58
C VAL A 204 -10.67 -11.85 -0.49
N CYS A 205 -10.63 -11.36 -1.73
CA CYS A 205 -10.02 -12.03 -2.87
C CYS A 205 -8.52 -12.25 -2.63
N LYS A 206 -8.13 -13.51 -2.36
CA LYS A 206 -6.74 -13.88 -2.02
C LYS A 206 -5.70 -13.40 -3.02
N PRO A 207 -5.95 -13.45 -4.33
CA PRO A 207 -4.93 -12.99 -5.27
C PRO A 207 -4.74 -11.48 -5.30
N VAL A 208 -5.82 -10.69 -5.15
CA VAL A 208 -5.72 -9.22 -5.05
C VAL A 208 -4.94 -8.87 -3.78
N LEU A 209 -5.26 -9.52 -2.66
CA LEU A 209 -4.46 -9.43 -1.43
C LEU A 209 -2.99 -9.79 -1.68
N SER A 210 -2.70 -10.86 -2.43
CA SER A 210 -1.32 -11.24 -2.76
C SER A 210 -0.59 -10.20 -3.59
N ILE A 211 -1.26 -9.50 -4.50
CA ILE A 211 -0.65 -8.47 -5.35
C ILE A 211 -0.33 -7.23 -4.53
N ILE A 212 -1.29 -6.73 -3.75
CA ILE A 212 -1.10 -5.58 -2.87
C ILE A 212 0.04 -5.87 -1.88
N ALA A 213 -0.01 -7.04 -1.25
CA ALA A 213 1.00 -7.46 -0.27
C ALA A 213 2.37 -7.70 -0.92
N TYR A 214 2.44 -8.20 -2.17
CA TYR A 214 3.73 -8.36 -2.85
C TYR A 214 4.36 -7.01 -3.21
N ALA A 215 3.57 -6.09 -3.77
CA ALA A 215 4.03 -4.73 -4.05
C ALA A 215 4.48 -4.02 -2.76
N GLY A 216 3.69 -4.13 -1.69
CA GLY A 216 4.05 -3.61 -0.38
C GLY A 216 5.33 -4.22 0.18
N LEU A 217 5.57 -5.52 -0.03
CA LEU A 217 6.81 -6.19 0.36
C LEU A 217 8.02 -5.60 -0.38
N LEU A 218 7.92 -5.40 -1.70
CA LEU A 218 9.01 -4.81 -2.49
C LEU A 218 9.40 -3.43 -1.96
N PHE A 219 8.42 -2.52 -1.80
CA PHE A 219 8.69 -1.20 -1.25
C PHE A 219 9.13 -1.24 0.21
N GLY A 220 8.57 -2.14 1.02
CA GLY A 220 8.97 -2.34 2.41
C GLY A 220 10.43 -2.71 2.54
N LEU A 221 10.90 -3.68 1.74
CA LEU A 221 12.30 -4.11 1.72
C LEU A 221 13.25 -3.00 1.28
N LEU A 222 12.89 -2.25 0.23
CA LEU A 222 13.68 -1.09 -0.20
C LEU A 222 13.77 -0.05 0.90
N ASN A 223 12.67 0.25 1.60
CA ASN A 223 12.68 1.19 2.71
C ASN A 223 13.53 0.70 3.89
N MET A 224 13.54 -0.61 4.19
CA MET A 224 14.43 -1.14 5.23
C MET A 224 15.90 -0.94 4.86
N MET A 225 16.26 -1.23 3.60
CA MET A 225 17.62 -1.01 3.10
C MET A 225 17.99 0.48 3.16
N THR A 226 17.11 1.36 2.70
CA THR A 226 17.38 2.81 2.72
C THR A 226 17.54 3.34 4.13
N TRP A 227 16.57 3.11 5.03
CA TRP A 227 16.51 3.81 6.32
C TRP A 227 17.31 3.15 7.44
N PHE A 228 17.59 1.84 7.36
CA PHE A 228 18.41 1.17 8.37
C PHE A 228 19.85 0.91 7.93
N VAL A 229 20.14 0.88 6.62
CA VAL A 229 21.50 0.61 6.11
C VAL A 229 22.13 1.85 5.50
N MET A 230 21.46 2.50 4.55
CA MET A 230 22.06 3.61 3.79
C MET A 230 21.96 4.97 4.51
N GLN A 231 20.87 5.20 5.23
CA GLN A 231 20.57 6.45 5.93
C GLN A 231 20.14 6.17 7.38
N SER A 232 20.97 5.43 8.12
CA SER A 232 20.68 4.98 9.49
C SER A 232 20.45 6.13 10.48
N GLN A 233 20.90 7.35 10.19
CA GLN A 233 20.57 8.55 10.96
C GLN A 233 19.06 8.86 10.97
N ASN A 234 18.34 8.44 9.94
CA ASN A 234 16.89 8.59 9.79
C ASN A 234 16.15 7.29 10.18
N TRP A 235 16.69 6.52 11.13
CA TRP A 235 16.14 5.22 11.56
C TRP A 235 14.64 5.27 11.89
N TRP A 236 14.14 6.40 12.40
CA TRP A 236 12.73 6.56 12.72
C TRP A 236 11.84 6.44 11.47
N MET A 237 12.29 6.93 10.31
CA MET A 237 11.59 6.66 9.04
C MET A 237 11.53 5.17 8.72
N GLY A 238 12.59 4.43 9.03
CA GLY A 238 12.59 2.97 8.93
C GLY A 238 11.50 2.35 9.79
N VAL A 239 11.36 2.81 11.05
CA VAL A 239 10.31 2.35 11.97
C VAL A 239 8.91 2.65 11.41
N LEU A 240 8.68 3.84 10.87
CA LEU A 240 7.40 4.22 10.26
C LEU A 240 7.04 3.36 9.04
N HIS A 241 8.02 2.74 8.38
CA HIS A 241 7.83 1.83 7.25
C HIS A 241 7.69 0.35 7.64
N LEU A 242 7.99 -0.03 8.89
CA LEU A 242 7.80 -1.40 9.37
C LEU A 242 6.36 -1.92 9.21
N PRO A 243 5.29 -1.13 9.45
CA PRO A 243 3.92 -1.57 9.19
C PRO A 243 3.72 -2.11 7.77
N LEU A 244 4.28 -1.45 6.76
CA LEU A 244 4.18 -1.89 5.37
C LEU A 244 4.81 -3.27 5.20
N LEU A 245 6.02 -3.47 5.72
CA LEU A 245 6.75 -4.73 5.59
C LEU A 245 6.01 -5.88 6.31
N ILE A 246 5.67 -5.68 7.59
CA ILE A 246 5.06 -6.69 8.45
C ILE A 246 3.70 -7.12 7.87
N LEU A 247 2.84 -6.16 7.55
CA LEU A 247 1.51 -6.46 7.03
C LEU A 247 1.56 -7.04 5.61
N SER A 248 2.55 -6.69 4.81
CA SER A 248 2.80 -7.31 3.50
C SER A 248 3.19 -8.78 3.63
N ILE A 249 4.08 -9.13 4.55
CA ILE A 249 4.44 -10.53 4.82
C ILE A 249 3.20 -11.30 5.28
N SER A 250 2.46 -10.78 6.27
CA SER A 250 1.23 -11.43 6.74
C SER A 250 0.15 -11.55 5.66
N GLY A 251 0.05 -10.55 4.77
CA GLY A 251 -0.85 -10.57 3.61
C GLY A 251 -0.52 -11.69 2.63
N LEU A 252 0.76 -11.86 2.32
CA LEU A 252 1.23 -12.95 1.46
C LEU A 252 1.01 -14.33 2.08
N LEU A 253 1.25 -14.49 3.38
CA LEU A 253 0.98 -15.73 4.09
C LEU A 253 -0.52 -16.05 4.07
N THR A 254 -1.37 -15.07 4.41
CA THR A 254 -2.83 -15.18 4.36
C THR A 254 -3.36 -15.51 2.96
N ALA A 255 -2.72 -14.98 1.91
CA ALA A 255 -3.10 -15.26 0.54
C ALA A 255 -2.79 -16.70 0.10
N ARG A 256 -1.87 -17.38 0.78
CA ARG A 256 -1.49 -18.78 0.53
C ARG A 256 -2.33 -19.79 1.31
N GLU A 257 -2.98 -19.37 2.40
CA GLU A 257 -3.87 -20.23 3.17
C GLU A 257 -5.03 -20.71 2.28
N LYS A 258 -5.11 -22.04 2.07
CA LYS A 258 -6.28 -22.66 1.45
C LYS A 258 -7.45 -22.48 2.42
N THR A 259 -8.54 -21.88 1.96
CA THR A 259 -9.79 -21.86 2.73
C THR A 259 -10.22 -23.31 2.91
N ALA A 260 -10.19 -23.81 4.15
CA ALA A 260 -10.71 -25.14 4.44
C ALA A 260 -12.18 -25.19 4.00
N PRO A 261 -12.64 -26.26 3.33
CA PRO A 261 -14.05 -26.42 3.03
C PRO A 261 -14.83 -26.35 4.36
N ALA A 262 -15.97 -25.64 4.33
CA ALA A 262 -16.86 -25.60 5.48
C ALA A 262 -17.13 -27.04 5.94
N PRO A 263 -17.10 -27.33 7.26
CA PRO A 263 -17.44 -28.66 7.74
C PRO A 263 -18.80 -29.02 7.16
N ALA A 264 -18.87 -30.15 6.45
CA ALA A 264 -20.12 -30.70 6.00
C ALA A 264 -21.01 -30.78 7.24
N LEU A 265 -22.16 -30.12 7.21
CA LEU A 265 -23.21 -30.33 8.19
C LEU A 265 -23.53 -31.82 8.11
N SER A 266 -22.94 -32.59 9.02
CA SER A 266 -23.32 -33.98 9.25
C SER A 266 -24.79 -33.92 9.59
N GLY A 267 -25.62 -34.34 8.65
CA GLY A 267 -27.05 -34.43 8.80
C GLY A 267 -27.34 -35.22 10.07
N SER A 268 -27.72 -34.49 11.10
CA SER A 268 -28.37 -35.05 12.25
C SER A 268 -29.85 -35.14 11.93
N LEU A 269 -30.37 -36.35 12.14
CA LEU A 269 -31.72 -36.73 12.57
C LEU A 269 -32.57 -37.42 11.50
N PRO A 270 -33.46 -38.33 11.91
CA PRO A 270 -33.47 -39.21 13.10
C PRO A 270 -33.19 -40.69 12.74
#